data_AF-A0A368TKK4-F1
#
_entry.id   AF-A0A368TKK4-F1
#
_cell.length_a   1.000
_cell.length_b   1.000
_cell.length_c   1.000
_cell.angle_alpha   90.00
_cell.angle_beta   90.00
_cell.angle_gamma   90.00
#
_symmetry.space_group_name_H-M   'P 1'
#
loop_
_entity.id
_entity.type
_entity.pdbx_description
1 polymer ?
#
loop_
_entity_poly.entity_id
_entity_poly.type
_entity_poly.pdbx_seq_one_letter_code
_entity_poly.pdbx_strand_id
1 'polypeptide(L)'
;MYDRAMQALYALSLSPVAEATADPYSFGFRKYRSAQDACQYAFICLSHKNSAQWVLEGDIKGCFDNINHEWILDNIQMDKSILKQFLKAGFVYNRYLNPIIIGWSNYHRSVVSKEVFSNLDYRMWNMLWRWAKRRHQDKNSKTWIVRKYWHSEGSRNWMFSTKKNRLKLFSDTKMVRDTSLKLDKNPYLDSEYFKLRKLRQKALKLSEWCKTRWGE
;
A
#
# COMPACT_ATOMS: atom_id res chain seq x y z
N MET A 1 18.47 -3.87 16.77
CA MET A 1 18.71 -2.87 15.70
C MET A 1 19.82 -3.29 14.75
N TYR A 2 20.83 -4.04 15.22
CA TYR A 2 21.95 -4.56 14.44
C TYR A 2 21.53 -5.40 13.23
N ASP A 3 20.64 -6.39 13.42
CA ASP A 3 20.25 -7.32 12.33
C ASP A 3 19.58 -6.60 11.15
N ARG A 4 18.75 -5.59 11.43
CA ARG A 4 18.11 -4.79 10.37
C ARG A 4 19.12 -3.91 9.62
N ALA A 5 20.14 -3.39 10.31
CA ALA A 5 21.20 -2.62 9.67
C ALA A 5 22.04 -3.50 8.74
N MET A 6 22.37 -4.72 9.19
CA MET A 6 23.07 -5.71 8.38
C MET A 6 22.24 -6.15 7.16
N GLN A 7 20.95 -6.45 7.34
CA GLN A 7 20.02 -6.72 6.24
C GLN A 7 19.97 -5.58 5.23
N ALA A 8 19.94 -4.33 5.70
CA ALA A 8 19.92 -3.16 4.83
C ALA A 8 21.22 -3.01 4.02
N LEU A 9 22.38 -3.31 4.61
CA LEU A 9 23.67 -3.24 3.93
C LEU A 9 23.76 -4.26 2.79
N TYR A 10 23.39 -5.51 3.04
CA TYR A 10 23.34 -6.53 2.00
C TYR A 10 22.27 -6.27 0.94
N ALA A 11 21.11 -5.70 1.33
CA ALA A 11 20.10 -5.30 0.36
C ALA A 11 20.61 -4.17 -0.57
N LEU A 12 21.46 -3.27 -0.07
CA LEU A 12 22.07 -2.22 -0.90
C LEU A 12 23.08 -2.79 -1.90
N SER A 13 23.88 -3.77 -1.52
CA SER A 13 24.90 -4.37 -2.39
C SER A 13 24.32 -5.27 -3.47
N LEU A 14 23.29 -6.06 -3.16
CA LEU A 14 22.67 -7.00 -4.11
C LEU A 14 21.69 -6.33 -5.07
N SER A 15 21.09 -5.21 -4.67
CA SER A 15 20.01 -4.59 -5.45
C SER A 15 20.39 -4.11 -6.86
N PRO A 16 21.62 -3.63 -7.18
CA PRO A 16 22.02 -3.33 -8.55
C PRO A 16 22.09 -4.58 -9.44
N VAL A 17 22.67 -5.67 -8.93
CA VAL A 17 22.80 -6.94 -9.65
C VAL A 17 21.42 -7.52 -9.92
N ALA A 18 20.57 -7.58 -8.90
CA ALA A 18 19.20 -8.08 -9.03
C ALA A 18 18.37 -7.27 -10.04
N GLU A 19 18.56 -5.95 -10.10
CA GLU A 19 17.82 -5.09 -11.03
C GLU A 19 18.30 -5.22 -12.47
N ALA A 20 19.58 -5.56 -12.70
CA ALA A 20 20.14 -5.80 -14.02
C ALA A 20 19.75 -7.17 -14.60
N THR A 21 19.60 -8.20 -13.76
CA THR A 21 19.27 -9.57 -14.20
C THR A 21 17.77 -9.86 -14.20
N ALA A 22 16.96 -9.08 -13.47
CA ALA A 22 15.53 -9.32 -13.37
C ALA A 22 14.75 -8.94 -14.64
N ASP A 23 13.69 -9.71 -14.91
CA ASP A 23 12.76 -9.49 -16.02
C ASP A 23 12.14 -8.07 -16.00
N PRO A 24 12.17 -7.30 -17.10
CA PRO A 24 11.51 -5.99 -17.20
C PRO A 24 10.02 -5.96 -16.84
N TYR A 25 9.30 -7.08 -16.91
CA TYR A 25 7.88 -7.21 -16.58
C TYR A 25 7.63 -7.70 -15.16
N SER A 26 8.68 -7.92 -14.36
CA SER A 26 8.54 -8.20 -12.93
C SER A 26 8.44 -6.90 -12.12
N PHE A 27 7.38 -6.77 -11.32
CA PHE A 27 7.08 -5.57 -10.52
C PHE A 27 7.25 -5.76 -9.01
N GLY A 28 7.23 -7.01 -8.53
CA GLY A 28 7.26 -7.32 -7.10
C GLY A 28 8.62 -7.04 -6.46
N PHE A 29 8.61 -6.46 -5.24
CA PHE A 29 9.79 -6.25 -4.38
C PHE A 29 10.96 -5.47 -5.01
N ARG A 30 10.71 -4.69 -6.07
CA ARG A 30 11.73 -3.92 -6.80
C ARG A 30 11.69 -2.43 -6.50
N LYS A 31 12.84 -1.77 -6.66
CA LYS A 31 12.95 -0.32 -6.42
C LYS A 31 12.18 0.44 -7.49
N TYR A 32 11.38 1.41 -7.05
CA TYR A 32 10.59 2.31 -7.91
C TYR A 32 9.53 1.62 -8.81
N ARG A 33 9.22 0.35 -8.53
CA ARG A 33 8.11 -0.40 -9.13
C ARG A 33 7.09 -0.71 -8.04
N SER A 34 5.81 -0.65 -8.37
CA SER A 34 4.73 -0.97 -7.42
C SER A 34 3.64 -1.85 -8.04
N ALA A 35 2.74 -2.37 -7.21
CA ALA A 35 1.59 -3.12 -7.69
C ALA A 35 0.68 -2.27 -8.60
N GLN A 36 0.62 -0.96 -8.39
CA GLN A 36 -0.10 -0.05 -9.27
C GLN A 36 0.52 -0.01 -10.69
N ASP A 37 1.84 -0.10 -10.80
CA ASP A 37 2.53 -0.20 -12.10
C ASP A 37 2.14 -1.50 -12.83
N ALA A 38 2.02 -2.61 -12.09
CA ALA A 38 1.54 -3.88 -12.64
C ALA A 38 0.07 -3.79 -13.11
N CYS A 39 -0.82 -3.17 -12.33
CA CYS A 39 -2.20 -2.94 -12.75
C CYS A 39 -2.28 -2.06 -14.00
N GLN A 40 -1.46 -1.02 -14.09
CA GLN A 40 -1.39 -0.15 -15.26
C GLN A 40 -0.88 -0.91 -16.49
N TYR A 41 0.11 -1.78 -16.32
CA TYR A 41 0.60 -2.65 -17.40
C TYR A 41 -0.49 -3.61 -17.88
N ALA A 42 -1.18 -4.29 -16.96
CA ALA A 42 -2.31 -5.16 -17.30
C ALA A 42 -3.42 -4.40 -18.04
N PHE A 43 -3.73 -3.17 -17.61
CA PHE A 43 -4.70 -2.31 -18.30
C PHE A 43 -4.27 -2.01 -19.73
N ILE A 44 -3.00 -1.68 -19.97
CA ILE A 44 -2.49 -1.43 -21.33
C ILE A 44 -2.64 -2.70 -22.19
N CYS A 45 -2.27 -3.87 -21.67
CA CYS A 45 -2.39 -5.12 -22.41
C CYS A 45 -3.84 -5.52 -22.74
N LEU A 46 -4.80 -5.21 -21.87
CA LEU A 46 -6.18 -5.70 -21.94
C LEU A 46 -7.22 -4.65 -22.38
N SER A 47 -6.83 -3.39 -22.56
CA SER A 47 -7.79 -2.31 -22.88
C SER A 47 -8.12 -2.17 -24.37
N HIS A 48 -7.32 -2.75 -25.25
CA HIS A 48 -7.51 -2.64 -26.70
C HIS A 48 -8.57 -3.63 -27.21
N LYS A 49 -9.32 -3.27 -28.25
CA LYS A 49 -10.36 -4.15 -28.83
C LYS A 49 -9.84 -5.52 -29.30
N ASN A 50 -8.56 -5.58 -29.70
CA ASN A 50 -7.89 -6.78 -30.17
C ASN A 50 -7.02 -7.45 -29.09
N SER A 51 -7.23 -7.13 -27.81
CA SER A 51 -6.47 -7.74 -26.71
C SER A 51 -6.86 -9.21 -26.51
N ALA A 52 -6.00 -9.94 -25.81
CA ALA A 52 -6.32 -11.30 -25.36
C ALA A 52 -7.62 -11.30 -24.53
N GLN A 53 -8.52 -12.24 -24.84
CA GLN A 53 -9.80 -12.39 -24.13
C GLN A 53 -9.68 -13.29 -22.90
N TRP A 54 -8.60 -14.07 -22.81
CA TRP A 54 -8.37 -15.05 -21.76
C TRP A 54 -7.08 -14.75 -21.02
N VAL A 55 -7.12 -14.86 -19.70
CA VAL A 55 -5.97 -14.69 -18.81
C VAL A 55 -5.80 -15.96 -18.01
N LEU A 56 -4.58 -16.49 -17.98
CA LEU A 56 -4.22 -17.61 -17.11
C LEU A 56 -3.81 -17.06 -15.75
N GLU A 57 -4.62 -17.34 -14.72
CA GLU A 57 -4.27 -17.05 -13.34
C GLU A 57 -3.52 -18.25 -12.75
N GLY A 58 -2.30 -18.01 -12.27
CA GLY A 58 -1.47 -19.01 -11.60
C GLY A 58 -0.82 -18.40 -10.36
N ASP A 59 -0.83 -19.15 -9.26
CA ASP A 59 -0.15 -18.79 -8.01
C ASP A 59 0.72 -19.95 -7.52
N ILE A 60 1.84 -19.62 -6.89
CA ILE A 60 2.81 -20.59 -6.38
C ILE A 60 2.45 -20.93 -4.93
N LYS A 61 1.96 -22.15 -4.71
CA LYS A 61 1.57 -22.62 -3.37
C LYS A 61 2.78 -22.66 -2.41
N GLY A 62 2.69 -21.92 -1.32
CA GLY A 62 3.74 -21.88 -0.30
C GLY A 62 5.05 -21.28 -0.82
N CYS A 63 4.96 -20.24 -1.67
CA CYS A 63 6.10 -19.63 -2.35
C CYS A 63 7.29 -19.33 -1.44
N PHE A 64 7.07 -18.84 -0.21
CA PHE A 64 8.16 -18.52 0.73
C PHE A 64 8.52 -19.68 1.67
N ASP A 65 7.56 -20.55 2.00
CA ASP A 65 7.76 -21.65 2.94
C ASP A 65 8.48 -22.84 2.29
N ASN A 66 8.32 -23.01 0.96
CA ASN A 66 8.85 -24.14 0.20
C ASN A 66 10.11 -23.79 -0.61
N ILE A 67 10.72 -22.62 -0.41
CA ILE A 67 11.97 -22.30 -1.13
C ILE A 67 13.08 -23.16 -0.57
N ASN A 68 13.75 -23.93 -1.44
CA ASN A 68 14.90 -24.72 -1.02
C ASN A 68 16.03 -23.81 -0.52
N HIS A 69 16.35 -23.92 0.78
CA HIS A 69 17.41 -23.14 1.42
C HIS A 69 18.80 -23.41 0.84
N GLU A 70 19.07 -24.62 0.35
CA GLU A 70 20.33 -24.97 -0.31
C GLU A 70 20.46 -24.21 -1.63
N TRP A 71 19.38 -24.17 -2.41
CA TRP A 71 19.35 -23.41 -3.66
C TRP A 71 19.61 -21.92 -3.43
N ILE A 72 19.03 -21.32 -2.38
CA ILE A 72 19.31 -19.92 -2.01
C ILE A 72 20.80 -19.72 -1.68
N LEU A 73 21.40 -20.61 -0.90
CA LEU A 73 22.79 -20.50 -0.46
C LEU A 73 23.79 -20.66 -1.60
N ASP A 74 23.42 -21.38 -2.66
CA ASP A 74 24.31 -21.62 -3.80
C ASP A 74 24.15 -20.59 -4.92
N ASN A 75 22.96 -19.99 -5.06
CA ASN A 75 22.68 -19.04 -6.14
C ASN A 75 22.78 -17.57 -5.72
N ILE A 76 22.68 -17.24 -4.42
CA ILE A 76 22.86 -15.87 -3.95
C ILE A 76 24.33 -15.63 -3.56
N GLN A 77 24.96 -14.65 -4.22
CA GLN A 77 26.32 -14.20 -3.93
C GLN A 77 26.36 -13.36 -2.63
N MET A 78 26.18 -14.01 -1.48
CA MET A 78 26.25 -13.40 -0.13
C MET A 78 27.02 -14.32 0.82
N ASP A 79 27.52 -13.77 1.92
CA ASP A 79 28.01 -14.57 3.05
C ASP A 79 26.92 -15.55 3.55
N LYS A 80 27.19 -16.84 3.36
CA LYS A 80 26.29 -17.95 3.69
C LYS A 80 25.95 -18.01 5.18
N SER A 81 26.83 -17.53 6.06
CA SER A 81 26.64 -17.57 7.51
C SER A 81 25.57 -16.58 7.98
N ILE A 82 25.56 -15.38 7.40
CA ILE A 82 24.61 -14.31 7.71
C ILE A 82 23.26 -14.61 7.07
N LEU A 83 23.26 -15.14 5.85
CA LEU A 83 22.03 -15.51 5.14
C LEU A 83 21.20 -16.56 5.91
N LYS A 84 21.86 -17.56 6.51
CA LYS A 84 21.19 -18.55 7.38
C LYS A 84 20.53 -17.94 8.61
N GLN A 85 21.09 -16.87 9.17
CA GLN A 85 20.52 -16.19 10.34
C GLN A 85 19.28 -15.37 9.96
N PHE A 86 19.28 -14.75 8.79
CA PHE A 86 18.12 -13.99 8.31
C PHE A 86 16.91 -14.86 7.98
N LEU A 87 17.11 -16.06 7.44
CA LEU A 87 16.02 -16.99 7.11
C LEU A 87 15.25 -17.51 8.34
N LYS A 88 15.80 -17.37 9.56
CA LYS A 88 15.18 -17.84 10.80
C LYS A 88 14.40 -16.78 11.59
N ALA A 89 14.42 -15.51 11.18
CA ALA A 89 13.87 -14.41 11.96
C ALA A 89 12.39 -14.11 11.62
N GLY A 90 11.51 -14.03 12.62
CA GLY A 90 10.11 -13.62 12.48
C GLY A 90 9.90 -12.10 12.52
N PHE A 91 8.68 -11.63 12.20
CA PHE A 91 8.29 -10.22 12.31
C PHE A 91 7.08 -10.01 13.23
N VAL A 92 7.05 -8.88 13.94
CA VAL A 92 5.92 -8.49 14.79
C VAL A 92 5.27 -7.24 14.19
N TYR A 93 3.95 -7.27 14.07
CA TYR A 93 3.16 -6.19 13.50
C TYR A 93 2.21 -5.61 14.55
N ASN A 94 2.34 -4.31 14.80
CA ASN A 94 1.47 -3.55 15.69
C ASN A 94 0.77 -2.48 14.86
N ARG A 95 -0.58 -2.44 14.82
CA ARG A 95 -1.28 -1.34 14.13
C ARG A 95 -2.52 -0.79 14.84
N TYR A 96 -2.66 0.53 14.70
CA TYR A 96 -3.83 1.34 15.00
C TYR A 96 -4.71 1.52 13.74
N LEU A 97 -6.00 1.82 13.93
CA LEU A 97 -7.02 1.82 12.85
C LEU A 97 -6.83 2.91 11.78
N ASN A 98 -6.47 4.14 12.16
CA ASN A 98 -6.28 5.25 11.20
C ASN A 98 -5.16 5.00 10.18
N PRO A 99 -3.95 4.56 10.59
CA PRO A 99 -2.90 4.16 9.65
C PRO A 99 -3.32 3.05 8.68
N ILE A 100 -4.19 2.13 9.10
CA ILE A 100 -4.72 1.06 8.24
C ILE A 100 -5.61 1.67 7.15
N ILE A 101 -6.58 2.50 7.52
CA ILE A 101 -7.50 3.14 6.57
C ILE A 101 -6.71 4.01 5.58
N ILE A 102 -5.84 4.89 6.07
CA ILE A 102 -5.02 5.77 5.22
C ILE A 102 -4.12 4.94 4.29
N GLY A 103 -3.48 3.88 4.80
CA GLY A 103 -2.61 3.03 4.01
C GLY A 103 -3.37 2.32 2.89
N TRP A 104 -4.52 1.74 3.21
CA TRP A 104 -5.33 0.98 2.26
C TRP A 104 -5.98 1.89 1.21
N SER A 105 -6.58 3.02 1.61
CA SER A 105 -7.16 3.97 0.65
C SER A 105 -6.11 4.54 -0.29
N ASN A 106 -4.92 4.89 0.21
CA ASN A 106 -3.83 5.39 -0.64
C ASN A 106 -3.33 4.32 -1.62
N TYR A 107 -3.33 3.05 -1.23
CA TYR A 107 -2.94 1.95 -2.09
C TYR A 107 -3.94 1.76 -3.25
N HIS A 108 -5.24 1.85 -2.97
CA HIS A 108 -6.30 1.67 -3.95
C HIS A 108 -6.76 2.97 -4.66
N ARG A 109 -6.13 4.12 -4.40
CA ARG A 109 -6.60 5.40 -4.97
C ARG A 109 -6.45 5.51 -6.50
N SER A 110 -5.62 4.67 -7.12
CA SER A 110 -5.35 4.73 -8.56
C SER A 110 -6.25 3.88 -9.43
N VAL A 111 -6.95 2.93 -8.81
CA VAL A 111 -7.98 2.12 -9.43
C VAL A 111 -9.37 2.73 -9.20
N VAL A 112 -10.38 2.21 -9.89
CA VAL A 112 -11.77 2.69 -9.76
C VAL A 112 -12.37 2.16 -8.46
N SER A 113 -12.11 2.86 -7.34
CA SER A 113 -12.48 2.39 -5.99
C SER A 113 -13.44 3.30 -5.23
N LYS A 114 -14.01 4.33 -5.85
CA LYS A 114 -14.95 5.26 -5.20
C LYS A 114 -16.12 4.55 -4.50
N GLU A 115 -16.79 3.65 -5.21
CA GLU A 115 -17.94 2.91 -4.67
C GLU A 115 -17.52 1.95 -3.54
N VAL A 116 -16.39 1.26 -3.73
CA VAL A 116 -15.80 0.37 -2.71
C VAL A 116 -15.47 1.17 -1.44
N PHE A 117 -14.91 2.38 -1.56
CA PHE A 117 -14.60 3.24 -0.43
C PHE A 117 -15.86 3.63 0.35
N SER A 118 -16.94 4.01 -0.35
CA SER A 118 -18.24 4.30 0.28
C SER A 118 -18.81 3.08 1.02
N ASN A 119 -18.73 1.90 0.40
CA ASN A 119 -19.18 0.65 1.02
C ASN A 119 -18.36 0.28 2.26
N LEU A 120 -17.04 0.51 2.23
CA LEU A 120 -16.17 0.29 3.39
C LEU A 120 -16.45 1.28 4.52
N ASP A 121 -16.67 2.55 4.21
CA ASP A 121 -17.07 3.56 5.20
C ASP A 121 -18.38 3.17 5.90
N TYR A 122 -19.37 2.70 5.14
CA TYR A 122 -20.63 2.19 5.68
C TYR A 122 -20.42 0.97 6.60
N ARG A 123 -19.61 -0.01 6.17
CA ARG A 123 -19.28 -1.19 7.00
C ARG A 123 -18.54 -0.80 8.28
N MET A 124 -17.57 0.10 8.19
CA MET A 124 -16.84 0.62 9.34
C MET A 124 -17.77 1.31 10.33
N TRP A 125 -18.70 2.13 9.84
CA TRP A 125 -19.69 2.79 10.68
C TRP A 125 -20.53 1.76 11.46
N ASN A 126 -21.02 0.71 10.79
CA ASN A 126 -21.79 -0.36 11.43
C ASN A 126 -20.98 -1.11 12.50
N MET A 127 -19.71 -1.40 12.23
CA MET A 127 -18.81 -2.06 13.18
C MET A 127 -18.56 -1.19 14.42
N LEU A 128 -18.32 0.12 14.23
CA LEU A 128 -18.12 1.09 15.31
C LEU A 128 -19.39 1.30 16.12
N TRP A 129 -20.55 1.35 15.47
CA TRP A 129 -21.84 1.43 16.14
C TRP A 129 -22.09 0.21 17.05
N ARG A 130 -21.87 -1.00 16.52
CA ARG A 130 -21.98 -2.25 17.29
C ARG A 130 -20.94 -2.31 18.42
N TRP A 131 -19.74 -1.81 18.20
CA TRP A 131 -18.72 -1.69 19.24
C TRP A 131 -19.16 -0.74 20.36
N ALA A 132 -19.65 0.46 20.02
CA ALA A 132 -20.04 1.46 21.01
C ALA A 132 -21.23 0.99 21.86
N LYS A 133 -22.24 0.36 21.23
CA LYS A 133 -23.36 -0.26 21.94
C LYS A 133 -22.92 -1.38 22.89
N ARG A 134 -21.96 -2.20 22.48
CA ARG A 134 -21.41 -3.27 23.33
C ARG A 134 -20.55 -2.73 24.47
N ARG A 135 -19.84 -1.63 24.24
CA ARG A 135 -18.95 -1.03 25.25
C ARG A 135 -19.72 -0.31 26.36
N HIS A 136 -20.91 0.22 26.07
CA HIS A 136 -21.76 0.95 27.02
C HIS A 136 -23.12 0.28 27.12
N GLN A 137 -23.13 -1.00 27.50
CA GLN A 137 -24.37 -1.75 27.73
C GLN A 137 -25.18 -1.18 28.90
N ASP A 138 -24.53 -0.52 29.85
CA ASP A 138 -25.12 0.13 31.03
C ASP A 138 -25.87 1.44 30.70
N LYS A 139 -25.67 1.98 29.48
CA LYS A 139 -26.33 3.20 29.02
C LYS A 139 -27.47 2.85 28.06
N ASN A 140 -28.70 2.94 28.56
CA ASN A 140 -29.93 2.72 27.77
C ASN A 140 -30.20 3.82 26.72
N SER A 141 -29.50 4.96 26.80
CA SER A 141 -29.69 6.07 25.86
C SER A 141 -28.74 5.98 24.67
N LYS A 142 -29.30 5.64 23.50
CA LYS A 142 -28.60 5.75 22.20
C LYS A 142 -28.08 7.17 21.97
N THR A 143 -28.82 8.18 22.42
CA THR A 143 -28.48 9.60 22.31
C THR A 143 -27.17 9.93 23.02
N TRP A 144 -26.92 9.31 24.17
CA TRP A 144 -25.66 9.51 24.89
C TRP A 144 -24.46 8.96 24.11
N ILE A 145 -24.62 7.76 23.51
CA ILE A 145 -23.58 7.13 22.68
C ILE A 145 -23.23 8.02 21.49
N VAL A 146 -24.25 8.55 20.80
CA VAL A 146 -24.07 9.48 19.68
C VAL A 146 -23.32 10.72 20.13
N ARG A 147 -23.78 11.42 21.17
CA ARG A 147 -23.12 12.65 21.68
C ARG A 147 -21.67 12.43 22.12
N LYS A 148 -21.31 11.22 22.54
CA LYS A 148 -19.97 10.90 23.04
C LYS A 148 -18.96 10.62 21.92
N TYR A 149 -19.40 10.03 20.81
CA TYR A 149 -18.51 9.47 19.79
C TYR A 149 -18.77 9.96 18.38
N TRP A 150 -19.99 10.39 18.05
CA TRP A 150 -20.38 10.86 16.72
C TRP A 150 -20.60 12.36 16.75
N HIS A 151 -19.74 13.08 16.04
CA HIS A 151 -19.71 14.52 15.99
C HIS A 151 -19.98 15.01 14.56
N SER A 152 -20.37 16.27 14.44
CA SER A 152 -20.51 16.96 13.15
C SER A 152 -19.30 17.85 12.93
N GLU A 153 -18.76 17.87 11.72
CA GLU A 153 -17.61 18.68 11.34
C GLU A 153 -17.77 19.18 9.89
N GLY A 154 -17.85 20.51 9.72
CA GLY A 154 -18.14 21.12 8.43
C GLY A 154 -19.49 20.65 7.88
N SER A 155 -19.51 20.15 6.64
CA SER A 155 -20.70 19.58 6.01
C SER A 155 -20.97 18.12 6.38
N ARG A 156 -20.05 17.45 7.10
CA ARG A 156 -20.16 16.03 7.42
C ARG A 156 -20.69 15.80 8.81
N ASN A 157 -21.76 15.01 8.87
CA ASN A 157 -22.35 14.52 10.11
C ASN A 157 -21.91 13.09 10.38
N TRP A 158 -22.14 12.60 11.60
CA TRP A 158 -21.86 11.22 11.99
C TRP A 158 -20.38 10.81 11.87
N MET A 159 -19.49 11.75 12.17
CA MET A 159 -18.05 11.49 12.19
C MET A 159 -17.65 10.86 13.53
N PHE A 160 -17.10 9.64 13.49
CA PHE A 160 -16.55 9.03 14.68
C PHE A 160 -15.29 9.78 15.13
N SER A 161 -15.34 10.37 16.32
CA SER A 161 -14.18 11.00 16.92
C SER A 161 -14.14 10.81 18.43
N THR A 162 -12.94 10.99 18.96
CA THR A 162 -12.65 11.02 20.39
C THR A 162 -11.95 12.34 20.69
N LYS A 163 -11.81 12.69 21.97
CA LYS A 163 -11.14 13.93 22.40
C LYS A 163 -9.76 14.17 21.75
N LYS A 164 -9.05 13.10 21.35
CA LYS A 164 -7.71 13.19 20.78
C LYS A 164 -7.64 12.90 19.28
N ASN A 165 -8.49 12.01 18.76
CA ASN A 165 -8.36 11.48 17.40
C ASN A 165 -9.71 11.36 16.69
N ARG A 166 -9.74 11.75 15.42
CA ARG A 166 -10.86 11.53 14.48
C ARG A 166 -10.56 10.35 13.57
N LEU A 167 -11.57 9.55 13.25
CA LEU A 167 -11.45 8.50 12.25
C LEU A 167 -11.36 9.12 10.84
N LYS A 168 -10.36 8.70 10.06
CA LYS A 168 -10.31 9.03 8.63
C LYS A 168 -11.21 8.08 7.86
N LEU A 169 -11.92 8.59 6.86
CA LEU A 169 -12.80 7.79 6.00
C LEU A 169 -12.06 7.39 4.73
N PHE A 170 -12.46 6.26 4.14
CA PHE A 170 -11.93 5.79 2.86
C PHE A 170 -12.28 6.78 1.74
N SER A 171 -13.52 7.27 1.72
CA SER A 171 -14.05 8.23 0.74
C SER A 171 -13.38 9.60 0.74
N ASP A 172 -12.61 9.94 1.79
CA ASP A 172 -11.80 11.17 1.82
C ASP A 172 -10.65 11.14 0.80
N THR A 173 -10.28 9.94 0.36
CA THR A 173 -9.12 9.76 -0.51
C THR A 173 -9.53 10.05 -1.95
N LYS A 174 -8.96 11.13 -2.51
CA LYS A 174 -9.14 11.48 -3.92
C LYS A 174 -8.55 10.40 -4.83
N MET A 175 -9.26 10.02 -5.87
CA MET A 175 -8.73 9.10 -6.87
C MET A 175 -7.75 9.83 -7.80
N VAL A 176 -6.58 9.24 -8.04
CA VAL A 176 -5.53 9.80 -8.90
C VAL A 176 -4.93 8.70 -9.74
N ARG A 177 -4.90 8.89 -11.06
CA ARG A 177 -4.31 7.93 -12.00
C ARG A 177 -2.79 8.01 -11.94
N ASP A 178 -2.15 6.86 -11.87
CA ASP A 178 -0.69 6.75 -11.92
C ASP A 178 -0.18 6.91 -13.35
N THR A 179 1.02 7.48 -13.49
CA THR A 179 1.69 7.58 -14.78
C THR A 179 2.41 6.27 -15.10
N SER A 180 2.27 5.80 -16.33
CA SER A 180 2.93 4.58 -16.81
C SER A 180 4.45 4.62 -16.58
N LEU A 181 4.99 3.48 -16.14
CA LEU A 181 6.41 3.25 -15.99
C LEU A 181 7.02 2.85 -17.34
N LYS A 182 8.21 3.38 -17.65
CA LYS A 182 9.04 2.88 -18.75
C LYS A 182 9.77 1.61 -18.28
N LEU A 183 9.42 0.47 -18.88
CA LEU A 183 9.86 -0.86 -18.41
C LEU A 183 11.32 -1.16 -18.74
N ASP A 184 11.87 -0.51 -19.77
CA ASP A 184 13.26 -0.60 -20.22
C ASP A 184 14.25 0.11 -19.28
N LYS A 185 13.75 0.90 -18.32
CA LYS A 185 14.59 1.77 -17.49
C LYS A 185 15.07 1.07 -16.22
N ASN A 186 16.38 1.19 -15.95
CA ASN A 186 17.01 0.64 -14.76
C ASN A 186 17.29 1.76 -13.74
N PRO A 187 16.80 1.67 -12.49
CA PRO A 187 17.06 2.63 -11.40
C PRO A 187 18.51 3.07 -11.19
N TYR A 188 19.47 2.20 -11.49
CA TYR A 188 20.90 2.42 -11.29
C TYR A 188 21.59 3.06 -12.48
N LEU A 189 21.11 2.79 -13.69
CA LEU A 189 21.67 3.35 -14.93
C LEU A 189 20.92 4.63 -15.35
N ASP A 190 19.59 4.62 -15.23
CA ASP A 190 18.69 5.70 -15.62
C ASP A 190 18.17 6.50 -14.40
N SER A 191 19.06 6.84 -13.47
CA SER A 191 18.65 7.44 -12.19
C SER A 191 17.84 8.75 -12.33
N GLU A 192 18.13 9.56 -13.36
CA GLU A 192 17.43 10.81 -13.65
C GLU A 192 15.95 10.59 -14.00
N TYR A 193 15.63 9.55 -14.76
CA TYR A 193 14.23 9.20 -15.07
C TYR A 193 13.42 8.95 -13.80
N PHE A 194 13.98 8.16 -12.87
CA PHE A 194 13.32 7.82 -11.61
C PHE A 194 13.23 9.01 -10.64
N LYS A 195 14.25 9.88 -10.61
CA LYS A 195 14.20 11.14 -9.85
C LYS A 195 13.07 12.04 -10.35
N LEU A 196 12.99 12.27 -11.66
CA LEU A 196 11.95 13.08 -12.29
C LEU A 196 10.56 12.47 -12.07
N ARG A 197 10.41 11.14 -12.22
CA ARG A 197 9.15 10.43 -11.94
C ARG A 197 8.72 10.63 -10.49
N LYS A 198 9.63 10.48 -9.54
CA LYS A 198 9.37 10.70 -8.10
C LYS A 198 8.99 12.15 -7.81
N LEU A 199 9.66 13.11 -8.45
CA LEU A 199 9.33 14.54 -8.34
C LEU A 199 7.94 14.82 -8.90
N ARG A 200 7.58 14.27 -10.05
CA ARG A 200 6.21 14.39 -10.61
C ARG A 200 5.16 13.79 -9.69
N GLN A 201 5.38 12.59 -9.16
CA GLN A 201 4.48 11.96 -8.19
C GLN A 201 4.36 12.79 -6.90
N LYS A 202 5.46 13.39 -6.42
CA LYS A 202 5.43 14.30 -5.26
C LYS A 202 4.72 15.61 -5.57
N ALA A 203 4.95 16.21 -6.73
CA ALA A 203 4.31 17.44 -7.18
C ALA A 203 2.80 17.26 -7.36
N LEU A 204 2.36 16.12 -7.89
CA LEU A 204 0.93 15.75 -7.91
C LEU A 204 0.35 15.69 -6.50
N LYS A 205 1.06 15.10 -5.53
CA LYS A 205 0.63 15.05 -4.12
C LYS A 205 0.66 16.43 -3.43
N LEU A 206 1.66 17.28 -3.74
CA LEU A 206 1.83 18.61 -3.16
C LEU A 206 0.83 19.62 -3.72
N SER A 207 0.62 19.65 -5.03
CA SER A 207 -0.43 20.47 -5.65
C SER A 207 -1.80 20.07 -5.11
N GLU A 208 -2.03 18.78 -4.86
CA GLU A 208 -3.23 18.27 -4.21
C GLU A 208 -3.34 18.71 -2.74
N TRP A 209 -2.24 18.72 -1.99
CA TRP A 209 -2.21 19.24 -0.62
C TRP A 209 -2.49 20.75 -0.56
N CYS A 210 -1.89 21.55 -1.45
CA CYS A 210 -2.13 22.99 -1.54
C CYS A 210 -3.59 23.29 -1.90
N LYS A 211 -4.16 22.61 -2.91
CA LYS A 211 -5.58 22.73 -3.29
C LYS A 211 -6.54 22.39 -2.14
N THR A 212 -6.13 21.48 -1.25
CA THR A 212 -6.97 21.05 -0.12
C THR A 212 -6.86 21.98 1.09
N ARG A 213 -5.79 22.80 1.19
CA ARG A 213 -5.53 23.69 2.33
C ARG A 213 -5.79 25.17 2.04
N TRP A 214 -5.67 25.60 0.79
CA TRP A 214 -5.76 27.01 0.38
C TRP A 214 -6.95 27.35 -0.53
N GLY A 215 -7.85 26.39 -0.78
CA GLY A 215 -9.18 26.61 -1.34
C GLY A 215 -9.30 27.70 -2.40
N GLU A 216 -9.02 27.34 -3.66
CA GLU A 216 -9.75 27.87 -4.82
C GLU A 216 -10.85 26.88 -5.19
#